data_AF-A0A539EPR2-F1
#
_entry.id   AF-A0A539EPR2-F1
#
_cell.length_a   1.000
_cell.length_b   1.000
_cell.length_c   1.000
_cell.angle_alpha   90.00
_cell.angle_beta   90.00
_cell.angle_gamma   90.00
#
_symmetry.space_group_name_H-M   'P 1'
#
loop_
_entity.id
_entity.type
_entity.pdbx_description
1 polymer ?
#
loop_
_entity_poly.entity_id
_entity_poly.type
_entity_poly.pdbx_seq_one_letter_code
_entity_poly.pdbx_strand_id
1 'polypeptide(L)'
;MLIISFEMLVSGLLFESAYTAGIPLWLHTTAGLAAVGTGLIGLIRTITRLPWHRASHAARTLPAVKILSALAVLAFSASLLWERFRPLPVVPGASREAVAFFDNALRYMERFYLRKADVDWANFRRQAYRRIEGAQTPRETFGAVRATIASLGKDAHNELVDANWRAELSSNAPPSIKHPKFRLPVITARLTKDGIAYVSVPWFASDVGWGSLYRLRDPEGRAHARRLREKLLALDEMNPQGWIIDLRMNQGGSMWPTLDGLASLIGEGRVAALDMPQFDRRIDTWIVSGNSYSGTPWFAGLGSRRLTLKNGAAPLAILAGPATASAGEGVLVAFKGRPHTRQFGRPTFGVPTSPDGYALGHGVTLFITIARQMDRRGRSYDGPIPPDEEIKESGRDDTSPIIAAATRWIKIETLADSRVKKK
;
A
#
# COMPACT_ATOMS: atom_id res chain seq x y z
N MET A 1 1.35 -2.94 -24.42
CA MET A 1 1.35 -4.16 -23.58
C MET A 1 2.70 -4.88 -23.59
N LEU A 2 3.33 -5.17 -24.73
CA LEU A 2 4.56 -5.99 -24.78
C LEU A 2 5.82 -5.37 -24.14
N ILE A 3 6.04 -4.06 -24.25
CA ILE A 3 7.20 -3.39 -23.64
C ILE A 3 7.12 -3.43 -22.10
N ILE A 4 5.90 -3.29 -21.56
CA ILE A 4 5.63 -3.39 -20.12
C ILE A 4 5.83 -4.84 -19.62
N SER A 5 5.42 -5.84 -20.40
CA SER A 5 5.65 -7.25 -20.06
C SER A 5 7.14 -7.59 -20.02
N PHE A 6 7.97 -6.96 -20.86
CA PHE A 6 9.41 -7.16 -20.89
C PHE A 6 10.11 -6.42 -19.72
N GLU A 7 9.71 -5.17 -19.43
CA GLU A 7 10.19 -4.45 -18.23
C GLU A 7 9.78 -5.16 -16.92
N MET A 8 8.59 -5.74 -16.83
CA MET A 8 8.14 -6.51 -15.67
C MET A 8 8.85 -7.87 -15.54
N LEU A 9 9.32 -8.45 -16.66
CA LEU A 9 10.17 -9.63 -16.68
C LEU A 9 11.60 -9.30 -16.20
N VAL A 10 12.15 -8.17 -16.65
CA VAL A 10 13.48 -7.66 -16.26
C VAL A 10 13.47 -7.12 -14.82
N SER A 11 12.34 -6.65 -14.32
CA SER A 11 12.17 -6.12 -12.96
C SER A 11 11.74 -7.17 -11.92
N GLY A 12 11.63 -8.45 -12.28
CA GLY A 12 11.28 -9.54 -11.35
C GLY A 12 9.82 -9.58 -10.89
N LEU A 13 8.97 -8.66 -11.33
CA LEU A 13 7.58 -8.49 -10.89
C LEU A 13 6.64 -9.65 -11.31
N LEU A 14 6.94 -10.36 -12.40
CA LEU A 14 6.21 -11.58 -12.77
C LEU A 14 6.62 -12.80 -11.93
N PHE A 15 7.76 -12.75 -11.26
CA PHE A 15 8.30 -13.86 -10.47
C PHE A 15 7.88 -13.78 -8.98
N GLU A 16 7.48 -12.60 -8.48
CA GLU A 16 7.05 -12.41 -7.10
C GLU A 16 5.86 -13.30 -6.68
N SER A 17 4.85 -13.45 -7.53
CA SER A 17 3.68 -14.28 -7.23
C SER A 17 3.99 -15.78 -7.24
N ALA A 18 5.07 -16.19 -7.92
CA ALA A 18 5.50 -17.58 -7.99
C ALA A 18 6.47 -17.91 -6.85
N TYR A 19 7.34 -16.95 -6.47
CA TYR A 19 8.25 -17.06 -5.33
C TYR A 19 7.50 -17.19 -3.99
N THR A 20 6.40 -16.45 -3.84
CA THR A 20 5.51 -16.49 -2.66
C THR A 20 4.70 -17.79 -2.55
N ALA A 21 4.59 -18.59 -3.61
CA ALA A 21 3.83 -19.83 -3.64
C ALA A 21 4.66 -21.09 -3.33
N GLY A 22 5.94 -20.96 -2.95
CA GLY A 22 6.80 -22.10 -2.60
C GLY A 22 7.09 -23.05 -3.76
N ILE A 23 6.91 -22.59 -5.00
CA ILE A 23 7.16 -23.37 -6.20
C ILE A 23 8.68 -23.57 -6.35
N PRO A 24 9.17 -24.82 -6.54
CA PRO A 24 10.59 -25.07 -6.75
C PRO A 24 11.15 -24.28 -7.93
N LEU A 25 12.39 -23.78 -7.81
CA LEU A 25 13.04 -22.90 -8.79
C LEU A 25 12.99 -23.43 -10.23
N TRP A 26 12.98 -24.76 -10.42
CA TRP A 26 12.88 -25.41 -11.72
C TRP A 26 11.49 -25.34 -12.38
N LEU A 27 10.41 -25.17 -11.61
CA LEU A 27 9.05 -24.95 -12.14
C LEU A 27 8.85 -23.50 -12.62
N HIS A 28 9.63 -22.53 -12.13
CA HIS A 28 9.64 -21.16 -12.67
C HIS A 28 10.17 -21.12 -14.10
N THR A 29 11.12 -21.99 -14.43
CA THR A 29 11.61 -22.18 -15.80
C THR A 29 10.48 -22.64 -16.72
N THR A 30 9.71 -23.65 -16.31
CA THR A 30 8.63 -24.21 -17.13
C THR A 30 7.46 -23.22 -17.26
N ALA A 31 7.08 -22.54 -16.18
CA ALA A 31 6.01 -21.55 -16.18
C ALA A 31 6.41 -20.25 -16.91
N GLY A 32 7.66 -19.79 -16.78
CA GLY A 32 8.20 -18.64 -17.49
C GLY A 32 8.34 -18.89 -18.99
N LEU A 33 8.87 -20.05 -19.38
CA LEU A 33 8.92 -20.48 -20.79
C LEU A 33 7.52 -20.67 -21.37
N ALA A 34 6.59 -21.24 -20.59
CA ALA A 34 5.19 -21.34 -20.98
C ALA A 34 4.56 -19.96 -21.15
N ALA A 35 4.77 -19.01 -20.24
CA ALA A 35 4.22 -17.66 -20.34
C ALA A 35 4.76 -16.88 -21.56
N VAL A 36 6.07 -16.96 -21.81
CA VAL A 36 6.72 -16.38 -23.00
C VAL A 36 6.19 -17.03 -24.28
N GLY A 37 6.09 -18.36 -24.32
CA GLY A 37 5.55 -19.11 -25.45
C GLY A 37 4.08 -18.77 -25.73
N THR A 38 3.26 -18.68 -24.69
CA THR A 38 1.83 -18.36 -24.79
C THR A 38 1.60 -16.91 -25.22
N GLY A 39 2.40 -15.98 -24.69
CA GLY A 39 2.39 -14.56 -25.08
C GLY A 39 2.77 -14.35 -26.55
N LEU A 40 3.75 -15.12 -27.05
CA LEU A 40 4.18 -15.07 -28.45
C LEU A 40 3.15 -15.65 -29.42
N ILE A 41 2.46 -16.74 -29.03
CA ILE A 41 1.32 -17.28 -29.78
C ILE A 41 0.17 -16.26 -29.83
N GLY A 42 -0.10 -15.59 -28.70
CA GLY A 42 -1.06 -14.50 -28.62
C GLY A 42 -0.72 -13.35 -29.58
N LEU A 43 0.54 -12.91 -29.62
CA LEU A 43 1.02 -11.86 -30.51
C LEU A 43 0.88 -12.24 -31.99
N ILE A 44 1.31 -13.45 -32.37
CA ILE A 44 1.18 -13.95 -33.76
C ILE A 44 -0.29 -13.98 -34.16
N ARG A 45 -1.16 -14.48 -33.29
CA ARG A 45 -2.62 -14.50 -33.52
C ARG A 45 -3.18 -13.08 -33.70
N THR A 46 -2.76 -12.11 -32.89
CA THR A 46 -3.25 -10.73 -32.99
C THR A 46 -2.80 -10.07 -34.30
N ILE A 47 -1.55 -10.29 -34.72
CA ILE A 47 -0.99 -9.71 -35.95
C ILE A 47 -1.58 -10.36 -37.21
N THR A 48 -1.70 -11.68 -37.22
CA THR A 48 -2.08 -12.46 -38.42
C THR A 48 -3.55 -12.83 -38.49
N ARG A 49 -4.31 -12.61 -37.40
CA ARG A 49 -5.70 -13.06 -37.21
C ARG A 49 -5.90 -14.58 -37.37
N LEU A 50 -4.83 -15.37 -37.30
CA LEU A 50 -4.90 -16.82 -37.43
C LEU A 50 -5.67 -17.46 -36.26
N PRO A 51 -6.44 -18.55 -36.51
CA PRO A 51 -7.00 -19.35 -35.43
C PRO A 51 -5.88 -19.96 -34.57
N TRP A 52 -6.19 -20.21 -33.29
CA TRP A 52 -5.20 -20.50 -32.24
C TRP A 52 -4.27 -21.68 -32.60
N HIS A 53 -4.81 -22.72 -33.22
CA HIS A 53 -4.03 -23.88 -33.66
C HIS A 53 -3.01 -23.54 -34.77
N ARG A 54 -3.35 -22.63 -35.72
CA ARG A 54 -2.43 -22.18 -36.78
C ARG A 54 -1.40 -21.18 -36.27
N ALA A 55 -1.79 -20.28 -35.36
CA ALA A 55 -0.84 -19.38 -34.69
C ALA A 55 0.16 -20.16 -33.82
N SER A 56 -0.30 -21.19 -33.11
CA SER A 56 0.54 -22.13 -32.35
C SER A 56 1.49 -22.90 -33.26
N HIS A 57 1.02 -23.40 -34.40
CA HIS A 57 1.87 -24.05 -35.39
C HIS A 57 2.93 -23.10 -35.95
N ALA A 58 2.54 -21.88 -36.36
CA ALA A 58 3.47 -20.86 -36.86
C ALA A 58 4.52 -20.45 -35.81
N ALA A 59 4.11 -20.29 -34.55
CA ALA A 59 5.05 -20.04 -33.45
C ALA A 59 6.07 -21.19 -33.30
N ARG A 60 5.66 -22.44 -33.51
CA ARG A 60 6.54 -23.62 -33.39
C ARG A 60 7.47 -23.81 -34.60
N THR A 61 7.12 -23.29 -35.77
CA THR A 61 7.90 -23.47 -37.00
C THR A 61 8.80 -22.29 -37.36
N LEU A 62 8.53 -21.08 -36.86
CA LEU A 62 9.35 -19.90 -37.16
C LEU A 62 10.73 -19.97 -36.47
N PRO A 63 11.85 -19.88 -37.23
CA PRO A 63 13.21 -19.88 -36.67
C PRO A 63 13.42 -18.78 -35.61
N ALA A 64 12.84 -17.60 -35.82
CA ALA A 64 12.93 -16.47 -34.88
C ALA A 64 12.35 -16.78 -33.48
N VAL A 65 11.27 -17.57 -33.40
CA VAL A 65 10.67 -17.98 -32.12
C VAL A 65 11.57 -18.95 -31.37
N LYS A 66 12.21 -19.88 -32.09
CA LYS A 66 13.19 -20.82 -31.51
C LYS A 66 14.41 -20.08 -30.99
N ILE A 67 14.91 -19.09 -31.75
CA ILE A 67 16.03 -18.23 -31.33
C ILE A 67 15.66 -17.40 -30.10
N LEU A 68 14.50 -16.74 -30.07
CA LEU A 68 14.04 -15.96 -28.91
C LEU A 68 13.85 -16.83 -27.67
N SER A 69 13.31 -18.04 -27.83
CA SER A 69 13.18 -19.00 -26.73
C SER A 69 14.55 -19.43 -26.21
N ALA A 70 15.50 -19.73 -27.09
CA ALA A 70 16.86 -20.09 -26.72
C ALA A 70 17.59 -18.94 -26.01
N LEU A 71 17.44 -17.70 -26.48
CA LEU A 71 17.98 -16.50 -25.83
C LEU A 71 17.36 -16.26 -24.46
N ALA A 72 16.05 -16.48 -24.31
CA ALA A 72 15.38 -16.37 -23.01
C ALA A 72 15.89 -17.43 -22.02
N VAL A 73 16.06 -18.67 -22.47
CA VAL A 73 16.69 -19.73 -21.67
C VAL A 73 18.11 -19.36 -21.29
N LEU A 74 18.94 -18.91 -22.23
CA LEU A 74 20.33 -18.52 -21.97
C LEU A 74 20.42 -17.35 -20.98
N ALA A 75 19.62 -16.30 -21.16
CA ALA A 75 19.58 -15.17 -20.26
C ALA A 75 19.15 -15.58 -18.84
N PHE A 76 18.19 -16.51 -18.73
CA PHE A 76 17.75 -17.04 -17.44
C PHE A 76 18.79 -17.97 -16.81
N SER A 77 19.43 -18.85 -17.56
CA SER A 77 20.54 -19.68 -17.07
C SER A 77 21.72 -18.82 -16.61
N ALA A 78 22.02 -17.75 -17.34
CA ALA A 78 23.03 -16.78 -16.96
C ALA A 78 22.66 -16.02 -15.68
N SER A 79 21.38 -15.67 -15.46
CA SER A 79 20.95 -15.02 -14.21
C SER A 79 21.03 -15.95 -13.01
N LEU A 80 20.73 -17.25 -13.17
CA LEU A 80 20.90 -18.26 -12.13
C LEU A 80 22.39 -18.48 -11.77
N LEU A 81 23.25 -18.57 -12.79
CA LEU A 81 24.69 -18.66 -12.59
C LEU A 81 25.23 -17.40 -11.92
N TRP A 82 24.77 -16.23 -12.34
CA TRP A 82 25.12 -14.97 -11.71
C TRP A 82 24.69 -14.93 -10.24
N GLU A 83 23.45 -15.28 -9.90
CA GLU A 83 23.02 -15.29 -8.49
C GLU A 83 23.83 -16.25 -7.62
N ARG A 84 24.21 -17.42 -8.17
CA ARG A 84 25.06 -18.39 -7.46
C ARG A 84 26.50 -17.90 -7.27
N PHE A 85 27.07 -17.26 -8.30
CA PHE A 85 28.49 -16.95 -8.36
C PHE A 85 28.83 -15.46 -8.27
N ARG A 86 27.84 -14.58 -8.05
CA ARG A 86 28.07 -13.16 -7.87
C ARG A 86 29.11 -12.92 -6.77
N PRO A 87 29.98 -11.92 -6.94
CA PRO A 87 30.91 -11.55 -5.88
C PRO A 87 30.11 -11.12 -4.64
N LEU A 88 30.48 -11.67 -3.49
CA LEU A 88 29.93 -11.33 -2.18
C LEU A 88 31.07 -10.84 -1.30
N PRO A 89 30.80 -9.93 -0.36
CA PRO A 89 31.83 -9.52 0.59
C PRO A 89 32.26 -10.71 1.45
N VAL A 90 33.56 -10.77 1.73
CA VAL A 90 34.09 -11.74 2.69
C VAL A 90 33.74 -11.25 4.09
N VAL A 91 32.95 -12.04 4.82
CA VAL A 91 32.60 -11.78 6.21
C VAL A 91 33.26 -12.86 7.08
N PRO A 92 34.08 -12.50 8.08
CA PRO A 92 34.77 -13.46 8.93
C PRO A 92 33.84 -14.52 9.51
N GLY A 93 34.18 -15.78 9.29
CA GLY A 93 33.44 -16.93 9.83
C GLY A 93 32.04 -17.14 9.28
N ALA A 94 31.51 -16.28 8.40
CA ALA A 94 30.14 -16.43 7.89
C ALA A 94 30.08 -17.33 6.64
N SER A 95 29.03 -18.13 6.52
CA SER A 95 28.79 -18.93 5.32
C SER A 95 28.38 -18.04 4.14
N ARG A 96 28.67 -18.51 2.91
CA ARG A 96 28.26 -17.80 1.69
C ARG A 96 26.75 -17.61 1.61
N GLU A 97 25.97 -18.57 2.09
CA GLU A 97 24.50 -18.52 2.08
C GLU A 97 23.96 -17.44 3.03
N ALA A 98 24.49 -17.38 4.26
CA ALA A 98 24.14 -16.33 5.21
C ALA A 98 24.49 -14.94 4.68
N VAL A 99 25.69 -14.79 4.11
CA VAL A 99 26.12 -13.53 3.48
C VAL A 99 25.21 -13.16 2.31
N ALA A 100 24.87 -14.11 1.43
CA ALA A 100 24.01 -13.85 0.28
C ALA A 100 22.61 -13.36 0.67
N PHE A 101 22.01 -13.99 1.69
CA PHE A 101 20.71 -13.60 2.21
C PHE A 101 20.74 -12.19 2.82
N PHE A 102 21.71 -11.92 3.70
CA PHE A 102 21.83 -10.61 4.34
C PHE A 102 22.13 -9.50 3.32
N ASP A 103 23.00 -9.80 2.36
CA ASP A 103 23.35 -8.90 1.27
C ASP A 103 22.13 -8.57 0.38
N ASN A 104 21.23 -9.53 0.12
CA ASN A 104 19.96 -9.25 -0.57
C ASN A 104 19.10 -8.24 0.19
N ALA A 105 18.97 -8.42 1.51
CA ALA A 105 18.23 -7.48 2.35
C ALA A 105 18.85 -6.07 2.30
N LEU A 106 20.17 -5.99 2.43
CA LEU A 106 20.91 -4.73 2.43
C LEU A 106 20.84 -4.01 1.08
N ARG A 107 20.97 -4.73 -0.03
CA ARG A 107 20.81 -4.15 -1.37
C ARG A 107 19.39 -3.64 -1.62
N TYR A 108 18.38 -4.35 -1.12
CA TYR A 108 17.00 -3.88 -1.22
C TYR A 108 16.81 -2.58 -0.43
N MET A 109 17.29 -2.51 0.82
CA MET A 109 17.30 -1.27 1.60
C MET A 109 17.97 -0.13 0.85
N GLU A 110 19.17 -0.35 0.32
CA GLU A 110 19.94 0.68 -0.40
C GLU A 110 19.29 1.17 -1.69
N ARG A 111 18.67 0.26 -2.42
CA ARG A 111 18.03 0.61 -3.67
C ARG A 111 16.71 1.34 -3.44
N PHE A 112 15.91 0.89 -2.48
CA PHE A 112 14.50 1.27 -2.38
C PHE A 112 14.17 2.21 -1.23
N TYR A 113 15.02 2.35 -0.21
CA TYR A 113 14.72 3.20 0.93
C TYR A 113 14.47 4.65 0.51
N LEU A 114 13.33 5.20 0.96
CA LEU A 114 12.87 6.55 0.64
C LEU A 114 13.94 7.61 0.91
N ARG A 115 14.65 7.49 2.04
CA ARG A 115 15.67 8.44 2.48
C ARG A 115 17.09 7.94 2.21
N LYS A 116 17.27 7.14 1.15
CA LYS A 116 18.59 6.58 0.82
C LYS A 116 19.69 7.63 0.61
N ALA A 117 19.34 8.85 0.22
CA ALA A 117 20.32 9.92 0.02
C ALA A 117 20.96 10.39 1.33
N ASP A 118 20.29 10.17 2.48
CA ASP A 118 20.75 10.61 3.79
C ASP A 118 21.71 9.58 4.46
N VAL A 119 21.94 8.44 3.80
CA VAL A 119 22.71 7.32 4.35
C VAL A 119 24.08 7.25 3.68
N ASP A 120 25.16 7.28 4.48
CA ASP A 120 26.50 6.88 4.01
C ASP A 120 26.53 5.36 3.80
N TRP A 121 26.12 4.92 2.61
CA TRP A 121 26.00 3.50 2.27
C TRP A 121 27.32 2.74 2.37
N ALA A 122 28.45 3.39 2.09
CA ALA A 122 29.75 2.74 2.19
C ALA A 122 30.06 2.36 3.65
N ASN A 123 29.86 3.30 4.58
CA ASN A 123 30.04 3.04 6.01
C ASN A 123 28.94 2.14 6.57
N PHE A 124 27.70 2.37 6.16
CA PHE A 124 26.54 1.60 6.59
C PHE A 124 26.70 0.12 6.25
N ARG A 125 27.13 -0.21 5.02
CA ARG A 125 27.41 -1.60 4.60
C ARG A 125 28.48 -2.25 5.47
N ARG A 126 29.61 -1.57 5.72
CA ARG A 126 30.69 -2.11 6.55
C ARG A 126 30.19 -2.46 7.96
N GLN A 127 29.40 -1.58 8.57
CA GLN A 127 28.84 -1.83 9.90
C GLN A 127 27.79 -2.95 9.89
N ALA A 128 26.96 -3.01 8.84
CA ALA A 128 25.95 -4.04 8.67
C ALA A 128 26.57 -5.44 8.58
N TYR A 129 27.60 -5.65 7.74
CA TYR A 129 28.22 -6.97 7.60
C TYR A 129 28.93 -7.48 8.86
N ARG A 130 29.47 -6.60 9.71
CA ARG A 130 30.03 -7.02 11.01
C ARG A 130 29.01 -7.73 11.90
N ARG A 131 27.71 -7.44 11.72
CA ARG A 131 26.63 -8.05 12.52
C ARG A 131 26.37 -9.50 12.18
N ILE A 132 26.91 -10.01 11.07
CA ILE A 132 26.73 -11.39 10.62
C ILE A 132 28.03 -12.20 10.61
N GLU A 133 29.07 -11.73 11.29
CA GLU A 133 30.29 -12.52 11.51
C GLU A 133 29.93 -13.84 12.20
N GLY A 134 30.51 -14.94 11.72
CA GLY A 134 30.23 -16.29 12.22
C GLY A 134 28.87 -16.90 11.82
N ALA A 135 27.97 -16.16 11.16
CA ALA A 135 26.64 -16.67 10.80
C ALA A 135 26.73 -17.80 9.75
N GLN A 136 26.20 -18.97 10.06
CA GLN A 136 26.22 -20.14 9.18
C GLN A 136 24.95 -20.28 8.34
N THR A 137 23.82 -19.75 8.80
CA THR A 137 22.52 -19.90 8.12
C THR A 137 21.84 -18.55 7.87
N PRO A 138 20.96 -18.44 6.85
CA PRO A 138 20.14 -17.24 6.66
C PRO A 138 19.34 -16.83 7.90
N ARG A 139 18.78 -17.79 8.65
CA ARG A 139 17.99 -17.53 9.86
C ARG A 139 18.81 -16.83 10.95
N GLU A 140 20.08 -17.18 11.12
CA GLU A 140 20.99 -16.52 12.08
C GLU A 140 21.20 -15.04 11.76
N THR A 141 21.01 -14.62 10.51
CA THR A 141 21.15 -13.21 10.11
C THR A 141 19.92 -12.35 10.41
N PHE A 142 18.76 -12.94 10.76
CA PHE A 142 17.51 -12.17 10.92
C PHE A 142 17.61 -11.07 11.98
N GLY A 143 18.27 -11.37 13.11
CA GLY A 143 18.54 -10.37 14.15
C GLY A 143 19.41 -9.22 13.63
N ALA A 144 20.43 -9.54 12.85
CA ALA A 144 21.29 -8.55 12.20
C ALA A 144 20.51 -7.70 11.18
N VAL A 145 19.59 -8.28 10.41
CA VAL A 145 18.72 -7.54 9.48
C VAL A 145 17.86 -6.55 10.25
N ARG A 146 17.19 -6.97 11.33
CA ARG A 146 16.39 -6.08 12.19
C ARG A 146 17.22 -4.93 12.78
N ALA A 147 18.42 -5.23 13.27
CA ALA A 147 19.33 -4.22 13.80
C ALA A 147 19.84 -3.26 12.72
N THR A 148 20.01 -3.74 11.49
CA THR A 148 20.37 -2.92 10.32
C THR A 148 19.23 -2.00 9.95
N ILE A 149 17.99 -2.49 9.92
CA ILE A 149 16.78 -1.66 9.72
C ILE A 149 16.69 -0.55 10.76
N ALA A 150 16.88 -0.87 12.05
CA ALA A 150 16.87 0.12 13.12
C ALA A 150 17.97 1.19 12.96
N SER A 151 19.05 0.88 12.22
CA SER A 151 20.13 1.81 11.92
C SER A 151 19.82 2.74 10.73
N LEU A 152 18.83 2.43 9.87
CA LEU A 152 18.44 3.29 8.73
C LEU A 152 17.75 4.59 9.18
N GLY A 153 17.21 4.63 10.40
CA GLY A 153 16.57 5.80 10.97
C GLY A 153 15.26 5.47 11.70
N LYS A 154 14.53 6.51 12.09
CA LYS A 154 13.31 6.42 12.91
C LYS A 154 12.04 6.07 12.11
N ASP A 155 12.18 5.52 10.90
CA ASP A 155 11.02 5.17 10.08
C ASP A 155 10.37 3.89 10.62
N ALA A 156 9.30 4.07 11.39
CA ALA A 156 8.62 2.98 12.10
C ALA A 156 7.92 1.97 11.17
N HIS A 157 7.88 2.22 9.85
CA HIS A 157 7.34 1.28 8.86
C HIS A 157 8.36 0.28 8.31
N ASN A 158 9.66 0.49 8.56
CA ASN A 158 10.66 -0.48 8.15
C ASN A 158 10.67 -1.67 9.13
N GLU A 159 10.41 -2.88 8.65
CA GLU A 159 10.36 -4.08 9.49
C GLU A 159 10.75 -5.35 8.72
N LEU A 160 11.36 -6.32 9.40
CA LEU A 160 11.41 -7.70 8.93
C LEU A 160 10.25 -8.49 9.55
N VAL A 161 9.30 -8.93 8.76
CA VAL A 161 8.19 -9.77 9.25
C VAL A 161 8.52 -11.22 8.98
N ASP A 162 8.41 -12.06 10.01
CA ASP A 162 8.57 -13.52 9.92
C ASP A 162 7.20 -14.18 10.17
N ALA A 163 6.69 -14.87 9.15
CA ALA A 163 5.38 -15.53 9.23
C ALA A 163 5.39 -16.69 10.25
N ASN A 164 6.53 -17.37 10.41
CA ASN A 164 6.69 -18.47 11.35
C ASN A 164 6.83 -17.95 12.79
N TRP A 165 7.52 -16.82 12.98
CA TRP A 165 7.65 -16.18 14.29
C TRP A 165 6.30 -15.73 14.89
N ARG A 166 5.41 -15.14 14.08
CA ARG A 166 4.05 -14.77 14.55
C ARG A 166 3.21 -16.00 14.89
N ALA A 167 3.38 -17.10 14.17
CA ALA A 167 2.73 -18.37 14.48
C ALA A 167 3.29 -18.98 15.79
N GLU A 168 4.61 -18.97 15.99
CA GLU A 168 5.29 -19.45 17.21
C GLU A 168 4.92 -18.63 18.46
N LEU A 169 4.85 -17.29 18.34
CA LEU A 169 4.36 -16.42 19.41
C LEU A 169 2.88 -16.65 19.74
N SER A 170 2.06 -16.93 18.72
CA SER A 170 0.64 -17.22 18.90
C SER A 170 0.39 -18.61 19.47
N SER A 171 1.24 -19.59 19.16
CA SER A 171 1.12 -20.97 19.65
C SER A 171 1.65 -21.15 21.08
N ASN A 172 2.65 -20.36 21.47
CA ASN A 172 3.22 -20.38 22.83
C ASN A 172 2.59 -19.38 23.79
N ALA A 173 1.55 -18.66 23.35
CA ALA A 173 0.83 -17.74 24.21
C ALA A 173 -0.03 -18.54 25.23
N PRO A 174 -0.03 -18.20 26.54
CA PRO A 174 -0.88 -18.86 27.52
C PRO A 174 -2.35 -18.86 27.08
N PRO A 175 -3.19 -19.81 27.51
CA PRO A 175 -4.59 -19.94 27.04
C PRO A 175 -5.45 -18.69 27.18
N SER A 176 -5.05 -17.74 28.04
CA SER A 176 -5.63 -16.40 28.20
C SER A 176 -5.30 -15.40 27.08
N ILE A 177 -4.34 -15.72 26.21
CA ILE A 177 -3.94 -15.00 24.99
C ILE A 177 -4.35 -15.82 23.74
N LYS A 178 -5.31 -16.73 23.87
CA LYS A 178 -6.21 -16.99 22.72
C LYS A 178 -7.09 -15.76 22.60
N HIS A 179 -6.57 -14.72 21.95
CA HIS A 179 -7.27 -13.45 21.76
C HIS A 179 -8.74 -13.74 21.39
N PRO A 180 -9.72 -13.25 22.16
CA PRO A 180 -11.12 -13.40 21.78
C PRO A 180 -11.24 -12.80 20.39
N LYS A 181 -11.57 -13.64 19.38
CA LYS A 181 -11.73 -13.32 17.95
C LYS A 181 -11.57 -11.81 17.74
N PHE A 182 -10.37 -11.33 17.40
CA PHE A 182 -10.07 -9.90 17.22
C PHE A 182 -11.27 -9.27 16.51
N ARG A 183 -12.13 -8.56 17.24
CA ARG A 183 -13.32 -7.96 16.63
C ARG A 183 -12.75 -6.85 15.77
N LEU A 184 -12.78 -7.06 14.46
CA LEU A 184 -12.38 -6.04 13.50
C LEU A 184 -13.01 -4.72 13.93
N PRO A 185 -12.24 -3.63 13.98
CA PRO A 185 -12.77 -2.34 14.39
C PRO A 185 -14.04 -2.01 13.60
N VAL A 186 -15.12 -1.68 14.30
CA VAL A 186 -16.43 -1.50 13.68
C VAL A 186 -16.64 -0.06 13.26
N ILE A 187 -17.05 0.16 12.01
CA ILE A 187 -17.51 1.46 11.53
C ILE A 187 -18.78 1.83 12.32
N THR A 188 -18.75 2.97 13.01
CA THR A 188 -19.94 3.52 13.67
C THR A 188 -20.38 4.79 12.97
N ALA A 189 -21.69 5.03 12.95
CA ALA A 189 -22.29 6.14 12.25
C ALA A 189 -23.53 6.59 12.99
N ARG A 190 -23.73 7.90 13.11
CA ARG A 190 -24.87 8.51 13.79
C ARG A 190 -25.10 9.94 13.31
N LEU A 191 -26.35 10.39 13.39
CA LEU A 191 -26.65 11.82 13.32
C LEU A 191 -26.41 12.41 14.72
N THR A 192 -25.63 13.48 14.79
CA THR A 192 -25.46 14.26 16.02
C THR A 192 -26.77 14.99 16.36
N LYS A 193 -26.93 15.41 17.63
CA LYS A 193 -28.06 16.26 18.06
C LYS A 193 -28.21 17.56 17.26
N ASP A 194 -27.12 17.98 16.61
CA ASP A 194 -27.02 19.22 15.85
C ASP A 194 -27.25 19.03 14.34
N GLY A 195 -27.67 17.83 13.91
CA GLY A 195 -27.97 17.54 12.50
C GLY A 195 -26.73 17.34 11.62
N ILE A 196 -25.57 17.06 12.23
CA ILE A 196 -24.32 16.72 11.52
C ILE A 196 -24.17 15.21 11.44
N ALA A 197 -23.79 14.68 10.28
CA ALA A 197 -23.51 13.27 10.08
C ALA A 197 -22.11 12.91 10.64
N TYR A 198 -22.04 12.06 11.66
CA TYR A 198 -20.78 11.59 12.25
C TYR A 198 -20.50 10.14 11.84
N VAL A 199 -19.28 9.88 11.35
CA VAL A 199 -18.83 8.54 10.95
C VAL A 199 -17.44 8.26 11.51
N SER A 200 -17.32 7.25 12.37
CA SER A 200 -16.03 6.73 12.83
C SER A 200 -15.52 5.68 11.86
N VAL A 201 -14.35 5.91 11.30
CA VAL A 201 -13.73 5.04 10.30
C VAL A 201 -12.42 4.49 10.86
N PRO A 202 -12.45 3.32 11.53
CA PRO A 202 -11.25 2.74 12.11
C PRO A 202 -10.37 2.06 11.03
N TRP A 203 -9.20 1.56 11.43
CA TRP A 203 -8.27 0.89 10.52
C TRP A 203 -8.88 -0.36 9.88
N PHE A 204 -8.38 -0.70 8.69
CA PHE A 204 -8.73 -1.94 8.00
C PHE A 204 -7.47 -2.77 7.77
N ALA A 205 -7.35 -3.88 8.49
CA ALA A 205 -6.32 -4.88 8.24
C ALA A 205 -6.75 -5.74 7.04
N SER A 206 -5.92 -5.82 6.00
CA SER A 206 -6.18 -6.71 4.87
C SER A 206 -5.55 -8.07 5.15
N ASP A 207 -6.31 -9.15 4.94
CA ASP A 207 -5.83 -10.52 5.08
C ASP A 207 -5.03 -11.00 3.86
N VAL A 208 -5.04 -10.23 2.76
CA VAL A 208 -4.39 -10.58 1.49
C VAL A 208 -3.06 -9.86 1.29
N GLY A 209 -2.17 -9.87 2.28
CA GLY A 209 -0.84 -9.24 2.16
C GLY A 209 -0.88 -7.73 1.91
N TRP A 210 0.30 -7.12 1.76
CA TRP A 210 0.47 -5.65 1.67
C TRP A 210 0.79 -5.23 0.23
N GLY A 211 0.06 -4.26 -0.34
CA GLY A 211 0.41 -3.57 -1.60
C GLY A 211 -0.79 -3.01 -2.39
N SER A 212 -0.58 -2.55 -3.64
CA SER A 212 -1.52 -1.73 -4.43
C SER A 212 -2.39 -2.46 -5.47
N LEU A 213 -2.11 -3.73 -5.79
CA LEU A 213 -2.80 -4.51 -6.83
C LEU A 213 -4.07 -5.26 -6.34
N TYR A 214 -4.51 -5.04 -5.10
CA TYR A 214 -5.36 -5.97 -4.35
C TYR A 214 -6.88 -5.72 -4.44
N ARG A 215 -7.31 -4.56 -4.98
CA ARG A 215 -8.72 -4.12 -5.03
C ARG A 215 -9.70 -5.17 -5.58
N LEU A 216 -9.27 -5.96 -6.56
CA LEU A 216 -10.16 -6.91 -7.25
C LEU A 216 -10.33 -8.25 -6.52
N ARG A 217 -9.51 -8.56 -5.51
CA ARG A 217 -9.47 -9.91 -4.91
C ARG A 217 -9.84 -9.97 -3.44
N ASP A 218 -9.74 -8.90 -2.66
CA ASP A 218 -10.07 -8.88 -1.22
C ASP A 218 -11.59 -8.80 -0.96
N PRO A 219 -12.27 -9.89 -0.53
CA PRO A 219 -13.70 -9.87 -0.24
C PRO A 219 -14.03 -9.03 1.01
N GLU A 220 -13.16 -9.02 2.01
CA GLU A 220 -13.33 -8.24 3.23
C GLU A 220 -13.15 -6.74 2.97
N GLY A 221 -12.19 -6.39 2.11
CA GLY A 221 -12.04 -5.02 1.61
C GLY A 221 -13.30 -4.53 0.89
N ARG A 222 -13.86 -5.32 -0.01
CA ARG A 222 -15.14 -4.97 -0.68
C ARG A 222 -16.29 -4.84 0.32
N ALA A 223 -16.36 -5.73 1.31
CA ALA A 223 -17.38 -5.66 2.36
C ALA A 223 -17.20 -4.41 3.25
N HIS A 224 -15.96 -4.01 3.57
CA HIS A 224 -15.66 -2.79 4.30
C HIS A 224 -16.12 -1.54 3.54
N ALA A 225 -15.75 -1.43 2.26
CA ALA A 225 -16.18 -0.33 1.39
C ALA A 225 -17.71 -0.24 1.29
N ARG A 226 -18.39 -1.39 1.14
CA ARG A 226 -19.86 -1.46 1.10
C ARG A 226 -20.50 -1.00 2.42
N ARG A 227 -20.02 -1.49 3.58
CA ARG A 227 -20.52 -1.07 4.89
C ARG A 227 -20.40 0.43 5.09
N LEU A 228 -19.28 1.03 4.68
CA LEU A 228 -19.08 2.47 4.78
C LEU A 228 -20.08 3.23 3.89
N ARG A 229 -20.23 2.83 2.63
CA ARG A 229 -21.21 3.39 1.68
C ARG A 229 -22.64 3.33 2.20
N GLU A 230 -23.05 2.19 2.78
CA GLU A 230 -24.38 2.01 3.38
C GLU A 230 -24.61 2.99 4.54
N LYS A 231 -23.62 3.19 5.42
CA LYS A 231 -23.73 4.19 6.50
C LYS A 231 -23.81 5.62 5.97
N LEU A 232 -23.04 5.95 4.94
CA LEU A 232 -23.11 7.27 4.31
C LEU A 232 -24.49 7.53 3.70
N LEU A 233 -25.04 6.56 2.95
CA LEU A 233 -26.38 6.70 2.37
C LEU A 233 -27.46 6.86 3.44
N ALA A 234 -27.43 6.03 4.49
CA ALA A 234 -28.41 6.10 5.57
C ALA A 234 -28.38 7.46 6.29
N LEU A 235 -27.20 8.05 6.48
CA LEU A 235 -27.08 9.39 7.05
C LEU A 235 -27.50 10.48 6.08
N ASP A 236 -27.18 10.35 4.79
CA ASP A 236 -27.55 11.33 3.77
C ASP A 236 -29.07 11.44 3.56
N GLU A 237 -29.81 10.35 3.76
CA GLU A 237 -31.28 10.36 3.79
C GLU A 237 -31.86 11.21 4.92
N MET A 238 -31.10 11.41 6.01
CA MET A 238 -31.49 12.30 7.12
C MET A 238 -31.17 13.78 6.86
N ASN A 239 -30.72 14.12 5.65
CA ASN A 239 -30.41 15.47 5.20
C ASN A 239 -29.45 16.25 6.13
N PRO A 240 -28.23 15.72 6.37
CA PRO A 240 -27.29 16.32 7.31
C PRO A 240 -26.74 17.65 6.76
N GLN A 241 -26.49 18.60 7.65
CA GLN A 241 -25.93 19.91 7.28
C GLN A 241 -24.45 19.84 6.89
N GLY A 242 -23.78 18.73 7.21
CA GLY A 242 -22.37 18.46 6.92
C GLY A 242 -21.91 17.15 7.53
N TRP A 243 -20.62 16.85 7.38
CA TRP A 243 -20.03 15.56 7.73
C TRP A 243 -18.89 15.71 8.72
N ILE A 244 -18.80 14.79 9.68
CA ILE A 244 -17.62 14.57 10.52
C ILE A 244 -17.10 13.16 10.23
N ILE A 245 -15.89 13.07 9.69
CA ILE A 245 -15.19 11.79 9.48
C ILE A 245 -14.10 11.65 10.55
N ASP A 246 -14.30 10.71 11.47
CA ASP A 246 -13.36 10.46 12.56
C ASP A 246 -12.37 9.35 12.20
N LEU A 247 -11.10 9.76 12.02
CA LEU A 247 -9.95 8.91 11.71
C LEU A 247 -9.04 8.71 12.94
N ARG A 248 -9.42 9.17 14.13
CA ARG A 248 -8.57 9.10 15.34
C ARG A 248 -8.18 7.66 15.72
N MET A 249 -8.98 6.68 15.32
CA MET A 249 -8.71 5.25 15.52
C MET A 249 -8.21 4.54 14.26
N ASN A 250 -7.80 5.27 13.23
CA ASN A 250 -7.30 4.69 12.00
C ASN A 250 -5.76 4.61 12.03
N GLN A 251 -5.24 3.51 12.57
CA GLN A 251 -3.81 3.24 12.74
C GLN A 251 -3.12 2.67 11.49
N GLY A 252 -3.85 2.45 10.39
CA GLY A 252 -3.25 1.99 9.14
C GLY A 252 -3.92 0.75 8.52
N GLY A 253 -3.09 -0.17 8.04
CA GLY A 253 -3.53 -1.30 7.22
C GLY A 253 -3.65 -0.92 5.74
N SER A 254 -4.75 -1.28 5.09
CA SER A 254 -5.00 -0.93 3.68
C SER A 254 -5.95 0.26 3.56
N MET A 255 -5.52 1.32 2.88
CA MET A 255 -6.36 2.51 2.66
C MET A 255 -7.41 2.31 1.56
N TRP A 256 -7.19 1.39 0.61
CA TRP A 256 -7.99 1.29 -0.61
C TRP A 256 -9.49 1.03 -0.34
N PRO A 257 -9.87 0.08 0.53
CA PRO A 257 -11.28 -0.12 0.89
C PRO A 257 -11.93 1.11 1.53
N THR A 258 -11.16 1.85 2.33
CA THR A 258 -11.64 3.08 2.96
C THR A 258 -11.82 4.20 1.95
N LEU A 259 -10.88 4.37 1.00
CA LEU A 259 -11.01 5.33 -0.11
C LEU A 259 -12.22 5.00 -0.98
N ASP A 260 -12.43 3.72 -1.32
CA ASP A 260 -13.61 3.24 -2.06
C ASP A 260 -14.91 3.55 -1.31
N GLY A 261 -14.91 3.36 0.01
CA GLY A 261 -16.06 3.60 0.87
C GLY A 261 -16.40 5.09 1.04
N LEU A 262 -15.39 5.96 1.04
CA LEU A 262 -15.51 7.42 1.22
C LEU A 262 -15.51 8.20 -0.10
N ALA A 263 -15.46 7.52 -1.25
CA ALA A 263 -15.25 8.16 -2.55
C ALA A 263 -16.26 9.28 -2.87
N SER A 264 -17.53 9.12 -2.47
CA SER A 264 -18.59 10.12 -2.64
C SER A 264 -18.37 11.40 -1.81
N LEU A 265 -17.55 11.35 -0.77
CA LEU A 265 -17.15 12.51 0.03
C LEU A 265 -15.79 13.06 -0.43
N ILE A 266 -14.82 12.21 -0.79
CA ILE A 266 -13.48 12.65 -1.21
C ILE A 266 -13.51 13.40 -2.55
N GLY A 267 -14.40 12.97 -3.46
CA GLY A 267 -14.55 13.52 -4.81
C GLY A 267 -13.76 12.74 -5.87
N GLU A 268 -14.19 12.89 -7.12
CA GLU A 268 -13.58 12.26 -8.30
C GLU A 268 -12.27 12.97 -8.72
N GLY A 269 -11.45 12.28 -9.50
CA GLY A 269 -10.19 12.80 -10.04
C GLY A 269 -8.97 12.42 -9.21
N ARG A 270 -7.88 13.17 -9.34
CA ARG A 270 -6.65 12.95 -8.57
C ARG A 270 -6.85 13.41 -7.13
N VAL A 271 -6.72 12.50 -6.17
CA VAL A 271 -6.98 12.77 -4.75
C VAL A 271 -5.72 12.77 -3.90
N ALA A 272 -4.68 12.05 -4.32
CA ALA A 272 -3.38 11.97 -3.66
C ALA A 272 -2.32 11.48 -4.67
N ALA A 273 -1.08 11.31 -4.22
CA ALA A 273 -0.03 10.62 -4.94
C ALA A 273 0.97 9.98 -3.96
N LEU A 274 1.73 9.00 -4.47
CA LEU A 274 2.93 8.46 -3.85
C LEU A 274 4.13 9.11 -4.52
N ASP A 275 4.95 9.80 -3.75
CA ASP A 275 6.19 10.44 -4.16
C ASP A 275 7.39 9.54 -3.80
N MET A 276 8.18 9.17 -4.81
CA MET A 276 9.33 8.27 -4.72
C MET A 276 10.58 8.98 -5.27
N PRO A 277 11.16 9.91 -4.49
CA PRO A 277 12.30 10.74 -4.93
C PRO A 277 13.52 9.91 -5.33
N GLN A 278 13.73 8.74 -4.71
CA GLN A 278 14.84 7.84 -5.04
C GLN A 278 14.75 7.22 -6.45
N PHE A 279 13.58 7.33 -7.09
CA PHE A 279 13.34 6.89 -8.46
C PHE A 279 12.97 8.03 -9.40
N ASP A 280 13.03 9.29 -8.93
CA ASP A 280 12.48 10.45 -9.64
C ASP A 280 11.06 10.16 -10.20
N ARG A 281 10.24 9.53 -9.36
CA ARG A 281 8.96 8.96 -9.79
C ARG A 281 7.84 9.37 -8.86
N ARG A 282 6.68 9.63 -9.47
CA ARG A 282 5.42 9.81 -8.77
C ARG A 282 4.36 8.86 -9.32
N ILE A 283 3.53 8.33 -8.43
CA ILE A 283 2.36 7.51 -8.78
C ILE A 283 1.11 8.19 -8.22
N ASP A 284 0.25 8.67 -9.10
CA ASP A 284 -1.00 9.32 -8.69
C ASP A 284 -2.02 8.32 -8.13
N THR A 285 -2.81 8.80 -7.18
CA THR A 285 -3.99 8.11 -6.67
C THR A 285 -5.24 8.82 -7.18
N TRP A 286 -6.11 8.06 -7.83
CA TRP A 286 -7.31 8.54 -8.48
C TRP A 286 -8.55 7.96 -7.82
N ILE A 287 -9.63 8.74 -7.81
CA ILE A 287 -10.99 8.23 -7.66
C ILE A 287 -11.69 8.37 -9.00
N VAL A 288 -12.21 7.27 -9.52
CA VAL A 288 -12.96 7.23 -10.78
C VAL A 288 -14.20 6.37 -10.62
N SER A 289 -15.37 6.94 -10.89
CA SER A 289 -16.68 6.30 -10.72
C SER A 289 -16.88 5.71 -9.32
N GLY A 290 -16.44 6.42 -8.29
CA GLY A 290 -16.57 6.02 -6.90
C GLY A 290 -15.59 4.93 -6.42
N ASN A 291 -14.54 4.61 -7.19
CA ASN A 291 -13.51 3.66 -6.79
C ASN A 291 -12.12 4.27 -6.89
N SER A 292 -11.24 3.85 -5.99
CA SER A 292 -9.85 4.28 -5.89
C SER A 292 -8.92 3.45 -6.76
N TYR A 293 -7.90 4.10 -7.32
CA TYR A 293 -6.90 3.51 -8.21
C TYR A 293 -5.52 4.11 -7.92
N SER A 294 -4.48 3.27 -8.02
CA SER A 294 -3.08 3.71 -8.03
C SER A 294 -2.53 3.68 -9.44
N GLY A 295 -1.82 4.73 -9.85
CA GLY A 295 -1.29 4.88 -11.20
C GLY A 295 -2.38 5.15 -12.22
N THR A 296 -2.13 4.76 -13.48
CA THR A 296 -3.04 5.09 -14.58
C THR A 296 -4.32 4.25 -14.50
N PRO A 297 -5.51 4.87 -14.50
CA PRO A 297 -6.79 4.19 -14.33
C PRO A 297 -7.29 3.52 -15.62
N TRP A 298 -6.45 2.71 -16.30
CA TRP A 298 -6.76 2.11 -17.61
C TRP A 298 -8.07 1.29 -17.66
N PHE A 299 -8.51 0.77 -16.52
CA PHE A 299 -9.75 -0.02 -16.37
C PHE A 299 -10.81 0.67 -15.49
N ALA A 300 -10.67 1.97 -15.24
CA ALA A 300 -11.68 2.67 -14.46
C ALA A 300 -13.02 2.74 -15.21
N GLY A 301 -14.11 2.57 -14.48
CA GLY A 301 -15.47 2.66 -15.03
C GLY A 301 -16.03 1.40 -15.69
N LEU A 302 -15.25 0.31 -15.84
CA LEU A 302 -15.81 -0.97 -16.30
C LEU A 302 -16.68 -1.60 -15.20
N GLY A 303 -17.98 -1.35 -15.24
CA GLY A 303 -19.00 -2.05 -14.45
C GLY A 303 -19.28 -1.49 -13.04
N SER A 304 -18.75 -0.32 -12.67
CA SER A 304 -19.04 0.30 -11.37
C SER A 304 -20.05 1.44 -11.48
N ARG A 305 -21.18 1.32 -10.76
CA ARG A 305 -22.12 2.44 -10.59
C ARG A 305 -21.61 3.38 -9.51
N ARG A 306 -21.39 4.64 -9.88
CA ARG A 306 -21.03 5.71 -8.94
C ARG A 306 -22.13 5.91 -7.91
N LEU A 307 -21.77 5.85 -6.63
CA LEU A 307 -22.63 6.27 -5.53
C LEU A 307 -22.55 7.80 -5.38
N THR A 308 -23.69 8.47 -5.39
CA THR A 308 -23.78 9.92 -5.21
C THR A 308 -24.59 10.21 -3.94
N LEU A 309 -24.09 11.11 -3.10
CA LEU A 309 -24.78 11.59 -1.91
C LEU A 309 -25.41 12.96 -2.23
N LYS A 310 -26.65 13.19 -1.80
CA LYS A 310 -27.36 14.48 -1.89
C LYS A 310 -26.54 15.59 -1.24
N ASN A 311 -25.95 15.30 -0.07
CA ASN A 311 -25.16 16.23 0.71
C ASN A 311 -23.65 15.96 0.62
N GLY A 312 -23.17 15.28 -0.43
CA GLY A 312 -21.74 14.91 -0.57
C GLY A 312 -20.77 16.09 -0.70
N ALA A 313 -21.26 17.23 -1.19
CA ALA A 313 -20.51 18.48 -1.30
C ALA A 313 -20.61 19.38 -0.06
N ALA A 314 -21.38 19.00 0.97
CA ALA A 314 -21.53 19.77 2.20
C ALA A 314 -20.17 19.92 2.94
N PRO A 315 -20.07 20.88 3.88
CA PRO A 315 -18.88 21.05 4.70
C PRO A 315 -18.50 19.78 5.44
N LEU A 316 -17.20 19.47 5.47
CA LEU A 316 -16.67 18.21 6.00
C LEU A 316 -15.54 18.48 7.00
N ALA A 317 -15.71 18.04 8.23
CA ALA A 317 -14.67 18.03 9.24
C ALA A 317 -14.01 16.66 9.32
N ILE A 318 -12.69 16.62 9.50
CA ILE A 318 -11.93 15.38 9.73
C ILE A 318 -11.32 15.43 11.11
N LEU A 319 -11.57 14.41 11.91
CA LEU A 319 -10.93 14.30 13.24
C LEU A 319 -9.73 13.38 13.11
N ALA A 320 -8.55 13.86 13.52
CA ALA A 320 -7.32 13.10 13.52
C ALA A 320 -6.52 13.35 14.81
N GLY A 321 -5.62 12.44 15.14
CA GLY A 321 -4.77 12.56 16.33
C GLY A 321 -3.60 11.61 16.32
N PRO A 322 -2.86 11.45 17.43
CA PRO A 322 -1.59 10.73 17.45
C PRO A 322 -1.69 9.23 17.11
N ALA A 323 -2.89 8.66 17.12
CA ALA A 323 -3.14 7.28 16.69
C ALA A 323 -3.59 7.16 15.22
N THR A 324 -3.84 8.27 14.52
CA THR A 324 -4.03 8.27 13.07
C THR A 324 -2.66 8.07 12.43
N ALA A 325 -2.44 6.93 11.77
CA ALA A 325 -1.12 6.53 11.28
C ALA A 325 -1.21 5.86 9.91
N SER A 326 -0.13 5.89 9.13
CA SER A 326 0.05 5.03 7.95
C SER A 326 -1.08 5.19 6.91
N ALA A 327 -1.74 4.11 6.51
CA ALA A 327 -2.93 4.17 5.65
C ALA A 327 -4.05 5.09 6.18
N GLY A 328 -4.17 5.30 7.50
CA GLY A 328 -5.09 6.29 8.08
C GLY A 328 -4.68 7.73 7.77
N GLU A 329 -3.37 8.01 7.76
CA GLU A 329 -2.82 9.27 7.24
C GLU A 329 -3.03 9.38 5.73
N GLY A 330 -2.97 8.27 4.99
CA GLY A 330 -3.30 8.22 3.56
C GLY A 330 -4.72 8.62 3.23
N VAL A 331 -5.68 8.15 4.02
CA VAL A 331 -7.07 8.58 3.91
C VAL A 331 -7.19 10.08 4.21
N LEU A 332 -6.52 10.59 5.25
CA LEU A 332 -6.49 12.02 5.55
C LEU A 332 -5.90 12.84 4.39
N VAL A 333 -4.77 12.41 3.82
CA VAL A 333 -4.12 13.06 2.67
C VAL A 333 -5.05 13.11 1.47
N ALA A 334 -5.84 12.06 1.22
CA ALA A 334 -6.81 12.04 0.13
C ALA A 334 -7.89 13.14 0.28
N PHE A 335 -8.21 13.57 1.51
CA PHE A 335 -9.11 14.71 1.74
C PHE A 335 -8.42 16.07 1.68
N LYS A 336 -7.10 16.16 1.90
CA LYS A 336 -6.39 17.44 1.87
C LYS A 336 -6.57 18.10 0.51
N GLY A 337 -6.91 19.39 0.55
CA GLY A 337 -7.22 20.19 -0.64
C GLY A 337 -8.64 20.06 -1.19
N ARG A 338 -9.51 19.19 -0.65
CA ARG A 338 -10.95 19.19 -0.94
C ARG A 338 -11.58 20.52 -0.47
N PRO A 339 -12.43 21.19 -1.28
CA PRO A 339 -13.17 22.39 -0.85
C PRO A 339 -14.03 22.14 0.40
N HIS A 340 -14.32 23.18 1.18
CA HIS A 340 -15.15 23.11 2.39
C HIS A 340 -14.76 21.94 3.32
N THR A 341 -13.45 21.78 3.56
CA THR A 341 -12.90 20.70 4.39
C THR A 341 -11.93 21.26 5.42
N ARG A 342 -12.02 20.81 6.67
CA ARG A 342 -11.10 21.21 7.75
C ARG A 342 -10.76 20.03 8.67
N GLN A 343 -9.48 19.88 9.00
CA GLN A 343 -8.98 18.91 9.97
C GLN A 343 -8.94 19.51 11.38
N PHE A 344 -9.44 18.75 12.35
CA PHE A 344 -9.43 19.10 13.78
C PHE A 344 -8.71 18.04 14.59
N GLY A 345 -8.17 18.44 15.75
CA GLY A 345 -7.64 17.53 16.75
C GLY A 345 -6.17 17.77 17.01
N ARG A 346 -5.32 16.75 16.88
CA ARG A 346 -3.89 16.82 17.18
C ARG A 346 -3.06 16.31 16.00
N PRO A 347 -1.75 16.57 15.96
CA PRO A 347 -0.88 15.97 14.95
C PRO A 347 -1.06 14.45 14.88
N THR A 348 -0.98 13.91 13.66
CA THR A 348 -1.02 12.46 13.41
C THR A 348 0.23 11.75 13.94
N PHE A 349 0.29 10.43 13.85
CA PHE A 349 1.45 9.65 14.28
C PHE A 349 2.74 10.05 13.52
N GLY A 350 2.62 10.38 12.23
CA GLY A 350 3.71 10.93 11.45
C GLY A 350 4.46 9.92 10.59
N VAL A 351 3.74 8.93 10.06
CA VAL A 351 4.25 7.99 9.07
C VAL A 351 3.36 7.98 7.82
N PRO A 352 3.12 9.13 7.16
CA PRO A 352 2.34 9.20 5.92
C PRO A 352 3.15 8.66 4.73
N THR A 353 3.59 7.41 4.84
CA THR A 353 4.49 6.73 3.92
C THR A 353 3.92 5.40 3.49
N SER A 354 4.44 4.86 2.39
CA SER A 354 4.07 3.56 1.85
C SER A 354 5.28 2.63 1.86
N PRO A 355 5.28 1.59 2.71
CA PRO A 355 6.25 0.52 2.61
C PRO A 355 5.94 -0.37 1.42
N ASP A 356 7.00 -0.93 0.84
CA ASP A 356 6.94 -2.03 -0.11
C ASP A 356 7.48 -3.29 0.57
N GLY A 357 6.82 -4.42 0.31
CA GLY A 357 7.12 -5.69 0.94
C GLY A 357 7.90 -6.59 -0.01
N TYR A 358 9.14 -6.92 0.35
CA TYR A 358 10.00 -7.79 -0.43
C TYR A 358 10.19 -9.15 0.25
N ALA A 359 9.73 -10.22 -0.41
CA ALA A 359 9.93 -11.58 0.07
C ALA A 359 11.42 -11.96 -0.03
N LEU A 360 12.11 -12.02 1.11
CA LEU A 360 13.54 -12.36 1.17
C LEU A 360 13.81 -13.88 1.10
N GLY A 361 12.76 -14.70 1.08
CA GLY A 361 12.85 -16.15 1.26
C GLY A 361 12.83 -16.56 2.74
N HIS A 362 12.94 -17.85 3.03
CA HIS A 362 12.95 -18.40 4.40
C HIS A 362 11.77 -17.96 5.29
N GLY A 363 10.60 -17.72 4.70
CA GLY A 363 9.38 -17.34 5.44
C GLY A 363 9.34 -15.89 5.93
N VAL A 364 10.29 -15.04 5.49
CA VAL A 364 10.34 -13.63 5.89
C VAL A 364 10.05 -12.65 4.74
N THR A 365 9.44 -11.53 5.10
CA THR A 365 9.20 -10.38 4.22
C THR A 365 9.84 -9.14 4.82
N LEU A 366 10.65 -8.45 4.03
CA LEU A 366 11.25 -7.18 4.38
C LEU A 366 10.37 -6.03 3.90
N PHE A 367 9.86 -5.23 4.82
CA PHE A 367 9.15 -4.00 4.53
C PHE A 367 10.11 -2.82 4.61
N ILE A 368 10.20 -2.06 3.52
CA ILE A 368 10.96 -0.81 3.46
C ILE A 368 10.06 0.29 2.93
N THR A 369 10.06 1.43 3.62
CA THR A 369 9.41 2.65 3.15
C THR A 369 10.02 3.10 1.82
N ILE A 370 9.22 3.06 0.76
CA ILE A 370 9.64 3.47 -0.59
C ILE A 370 8.98 4.77 -1.06
N ALA A 371 7.91 5.21 -0.43
CA ALA A 371 7.23 6.43 -0.86
C ALA A 371 6.71 7.23 0.32
N ARG A 372 6.60 8.53 0.14
CA ARG A 372 5.80 9.41 1.00
C ARG A 372 4.51 9.81 0.29
N GLN A 373 3.49 10.11 1.08
CA GLN A 373 2.21 10.55 0.54
C GLN A 373 2.25 12.03 0.21
N MET A 374 1.56 12.37 -0.87
CA MET A 374 1.41 13.72 -1.39
C MET A 374 -0.06 14.02 -1.62
N ASP A 375 -0.53 15.20 -1.20
CA ASP A 375 -1.93 15.60 -1.40
C ASP A 375 -2.23 16.00 -2.86
N ARG A 376 -3.52 16.24 -3.15
CA ARG A 376 -3.95 16.72 -4.47
C ARG A 376 -3.39 18.09 -4.86
N ARG A 377 -2.80 18.86 -3.93
CA ARG A 377 -2.12 20.15 -4.21
C ARG A 377 -0.62 20.01 -4.41
N GLY A 378 -0.07 18.80 -4.27
CA GLY A 378 1.35 18.52 -4.46
C GLY A 378 2.18 18.67 -3.18
N ARG A 379 1.56 18.83 -2.01
CA ARG A 379 2.29 18.89 -0.73
C ARG A 379 2.60 17.47 -0.26
N SER A 380 3.88 17.17 -0.10
CA SER A 380 4.36 15.94 0.53
C SER A 380 4.43 16.08 2.06
N TYR A 381 4.35 14.96 2.77
CA TYR A 381 4.45 14.88 4.22
C TYR A 381 5.55 13.90 4.64
N ASP A 382 6.46 14.32 5.51
CA ASP A 382 7.60 13.52 5.98
C ASP A 382 7.58 13.25 7.50
N GLY A 383 6.46 13.56 8.15
CA GLY A 383 6.27 13.44 9.59
C GLY A 383 4.81 13.69 9.98
N PRO A 384 4.53 14.00 11.27
CA PRO A 384 3.17 14.28 11.75
C PRO A 384 2.45 15.33 10.91
N ILE A 385 1.24 15.00 10.45
CA ILE A 385 0.35 15.92 9.73
C ILE A 385 -0.36 16.80 10.76
N PRO A 386 -0.10 18.12 10.80
CA PRO A 386 -0.75 19.00 11.76
C PRO A 386 -2.24 19.18 11.44
N PRO A 387 -3.10 19.37 12.46
CA PRO A 387 -4.47 19.77 12.23
C PRO A 387 -4.55 21.19 11.67
N ASP A 388 -5.64 21.51 10.99
CA ASP A 388 -5.93 22.88 10.59
C ASP A 388 -6.43 23.69 11.81
N GLU A 389 -7.04 23.02 12.79
CA GLU A 389 -7.42 23.57 14.09
C GLU A 389 -7.08 22.59 15.23
N GLU A 390 -6.15 22.99 16.09
CA GLU A 390 -5.70 22.13 17.20
C GLU A 390 -6.71 22.11 18.36
N ILE A 391 -7.18 20.92 18.72
CA ILE A 391 -8.07 20.67 19.86
C ILE A 391 -7.47 19.53 20.70
N LYS A 392 -7.01 19.85 21.91
CA LYS A 392 -6.36 18.88 22.81
C LYS A 392 -7.34 17.89 23.43
N GLU A 393 -8.51 18.39 23.82
CA GLU A 393 -9.54 17.61 24.49
C GLU A 393 -10.38 16.81 23.49
N SER A 394 -10.41 15.50 23.68
CA SER A 394 -10.99 14.54 22.76
C SER A 394 -12.13 13.78 23.42
N GLY A 395 -13.09 13.33 22.64
CA GLY A 395 -14.19 12.45 23.07
C GLY A 395 -15.01 11.99 21.86
N ARG A 396 -15.94 11.06 22.08
CA ARG A 396 -16.82 10.53 21.01
C ARG A 396 -18.26 11.06 21.10
N ASP A 397 -18.57 11.73 22.19
CA ASP A 397 -19.88 12.29 22.47
C ASP A 397 -20.02 13.68 21.84
N ASP A 398 -21.25 14.08 21.52
CA ASP A 398 -21.53 15.38 20.89
C ASP A 398 -21.07 16.59 21.71
N THR A 399 -20.94 16.41 23.01
CA THR A 399 -20.44 17.42 23.95
C THR A 399 -18.92 17.49 23.99
N SER A 400 -18.21 16.54 23.38
CA SER A 400 -16.75 16.58 23.38
C SER A 400 -16.24 17.82 22.64
N PRO A 401 -15.21 18.50 23.17
CA PRO A 401 -14.73 19.77 22.62
C PRO A 401 -14.39 19.72 21.13
N ILE A 402 -13.77 18.62 20.68
CA ILE A 402 -13.42 18.41 19.27
C ILE A 402 -14.66 18.26 18.36
N ILE A 403 -15.69 17.52 18.77
CA ILE A 403 -16.92 17.37 17.99
C ILE A 403 -17.70 18.69 18.00
N ALA A 404 -17.77 19.37 19.15
CA ALA A 404 -18.41 20.68 19.25
C ALA A 404 -17.74 21.74 18.36
N ALA A 405 -16.40 21.76 18.30
CA ALA A 405 -15.66 22.66 17.41
C ALA A 405 -15.93 22.37 15.94
N ALA A 406 -15.83 21.11 15.53
CA ALA A 406 -16.16 20.67 14.17
C ALA A 406 -17.60 21.04 13.78
N THR A 407 -18.57 20.78 14.66
CA THR A 407 -19.99 21.13 14.45
C THR A 407 -20.20 22.64 14.29
N ARG A 408 -19.57 23.47 15.14
CA ARG A 408 -19.65 24.93 15.02
C ARG A 408 -19.11 25.41 13.67
N TRP A 409 -17.94 24.92 13.27
CA TRP A 409 -17.34 25.29 12.00
C TRP A 409 -18.22 24.88 10.81
N ILE A 410 -18.76 23.65 10.80
CA ILE A 410 -19.69 23.19 9.75
C ILE A 410 -20.89 24.12 9.64
N LYS A 411 -21.53 24.48 10.76
CA LYS A 411 -22.70 25.38 10.74
C LYS A 411 -22.38 26.76 10.16
N ILE A 412 -21.22 27.33 10.52
CA ILE A 412 -20.77 28.61 9.97
C ILE A 412 -20.57 28.51 8.46
N GLU A 413 -19.91 27.45 7.99
CA GLU A 413 -19.64 27.22 6.58
C GLU A 413 -20.93 27.02 5.76
N THR A 414 -21.88 26.26 6.29
CA THR A 414 -23.19 26.04 5.65
C THR A 414 -23.98 27.35 5.53
N LEU A 415 -23.94 28.21 6.55
CA LEU A 415 -24.57 29.54 6.50
C LEU A 415 -23.91 30.44 5.45
N ALA A 416 -22.58 30.43 5.36
CA ALA A 416 -21.84 31.21 4.36
C ALA A 416 -22.21 30.77 2.93
N ASP A 417 -22.24 29.46 2.65
CA ASP A 417 -22.59 28.91 1.33
C ASP A 417 -24.05 29.26 0.94
N SER A 418 -24.98 29.21 1.90
CA SER A 418 -26.38 29.59 1.66
C SER A 418 -26.56 31.06 1.29
N ARG A 419 -25.69 31.96 1.78
CA ARG A 419 -25.70 33.39 1.44
C ARG A 419 -25.14 33.66 0.05
N VAL A 420 -24.14 32.88 -0.38
CA VAL A 420 -23.58 32.98 -1.73
C VAL A 420 -24.61 32.51 -2.76
N LYS A 421 -25.31 31.40 -2.53
CA LYS A 421 -26.33 30.87 -3.47
C LYS A 421 -27.59 31.72 -3.60
N LYS A 422 -27.84 32.64 -2.65
CA LYS A 422 -28.98 33.58 -2.67
C LYS A 422 -28.67 34.91 -3.36
N LYS A 423 -27.39 35.18 -3.63
CA LYS A 423 -26.94 36.30 -4.46
C LYS A 423 -26.71 35.80 -5.87
#